data_AF-A0A1F3VWI8-F1
#
_entry.id   AF-A0A1F3VWI8-F1
#
_cell.length_a   1.000
_cell.length_b   1.000
_cell.length_c   1.000
_cell.angle_alpha   90.00
_cell.angle_beta   90.00
_cell.angle_gamma   90.00
#
_symmetry.space_group_name_H-M   'P 1'
#
loop_
_entity.id
_entity.type
_entity.pdbx_description
1 polymer ?
#
loop_
_entity_poly.entity_id
_entity_poly.type
_entity_poly.pdbx_seq_one_letter_code
_entity_poly.pdbx_strand_id
1 'polypeptide(L)'
;MAALFLASCGSNDTSLEDALEDINDFDNAANSFADGNAKTGEEYFSGLLAEVINVDVKYREMEELDQMDASEKEINAALDSCIIIMNDARKALNKYKSKDWPNRAEFHDLTLEWFDGIENMVKKYARPLAKAMSKADDEWSDDEYALYEEWQEAYNEFLEVDARWVAFQHTYASANGFSLSSETIDVDALVEEDMAK
;
A
#
# COMPACT_ATOMS: atom_id res chain seq x y z
N MET A 1 -45.67 11.82 17.95
CA MET A 1 -45.02 11.09 16.83
C MET A 1 -43.68 11.78 16.64
N ALA A 2 -42.63 11.25 17.26
CA ALA A 2 -41.31 11.87 17.28
C ALA A 2 -40.58 11.48 15.99
N ALA A 3 -40.27 12.46 15.15
CA ALA A 3 -39.36 12.29 14.03
C ALA A 3 -37.95 12.16 14.62
N LEU A 4 -37.36 10.95 14.54
CA LEU A 4 -35.93 10.78 14.69
C LEU A 4 -35.27 11.54 13.53
N PHE A 5 -34.71 12.71 13.83
CA PHE A 5 -33.63 13.25 13.04
C PHE A 5 -32.45 12.31 13.23
N LEU A 6 -32.23 11.42 12.26
CA LEU A 6 -30.91 10.84 12.04
C LEU A 6 -30.00 12.02 11.73
N ALA A 7 -29.30 12.51 12.77
CA ALA A 7 -28.16 13.37 12.59
C ALA A 7 -27.20 12.60 11.68
N SER A 8 -27.20 12.95 10.41
CA SER A 8 -26.03 12.81 9.56
C SER A 8 -24.94 13.58 10.28
N CYS A 9 -24.16 12.88 11.11
CA CYS A 9 -22.85 13.36 11.53
C CYS A 9 -22.08 13.54 10.22
N GLY A 10 -22.08 14.76 9.67
CA GLY A 10 -21.08 15.14 8.69
C GLY A 10 -19.75 14.98 9.39
N SER A 11 -19.03 13.90 9.07
CA SER A 11 -17.63 13.82 9.43
C SER A 11 -16.95 15.00 8.73
N ASN A 12 -16.47 15.96 9.52
CA ASN A 12 -15.51 16.96 9.06
C ASN A 12 -14.11 16.32 8.98
N ASP A 13 -14.05 15.13 8.39
CA ASP A 13 -12.81 14.41 8.19
C ASP A 13 -12.11 15.02 6.97
N THR A 14 -10.97 15.66 7.24
CA THR A 14 -10.13 16.36 6.26
C THR A 14 -8.91 15.55 5.85
N SER A 15 -8.76 14.31 6.35
CA SER A 15 -7.52 13.53 6.18
C SER A 15 -7.16 13.25 4.71
N LEU A 16 -8.13 13.32 3.79
CA LEU A 16 -7.90 13.16 2.34
C LEU A 16 -7.51 14.48 1.63
N GLU A 17 -7.69 15.61 2.31
CA GLU A 17 -7.36 16.97 1.87
C GLU A 17 -6.03 17.47 2.48
N ASP A 18 -5.61 16.87 3.60
CA ASP A 18 -4.38 17.19 4.30
C ASP A 18 -3.13 16.70 3.53
N ALA A 19 -1.99 17.34 3.77
CA ALA A 19 -0.72 16.89 3.20
C ALA A 19 -0.34 15.54 3.82
N LEU A 20 0.23 14.64 3.00
CA LEU A 20 0.70 13.33 3.45
C LEU A 20 2.21 13.40 3.67
N GLU A 21 2.62 13.71 4.90
CA GLU A 21 4.02 13.97 5.25
C GLU A 21 4.64 12.81 6.05
N ASP A 22 3.88 12.22 6.97
CA ASP A 22 4.34 11.13 7.83
C ASP A 22 3.41 9.90 7.80
N ILE A 23 3.84 8.82 8.44
CA ILE A 23 3.08 7.56 8.44
C ILE A 23 1.67 7.70 9.06
N ASN A 24 1.46 8.61 10.02
CA ASN A 24 0.14 8.83 10.60
C ASN A 24 -0.79 9.55 9.62
N ASP A 25 -0.26 10.44 8.79
CA ASP A 25 -1.07 11.09 7.74
C ASP A 25 -1.57 10.05 6.74
N PHE A 26 -0.69 9.14 6.30
CA PHE A 26 -1.08 8.02 5.43
C PHE A 26 -2.10 7.10 6.12
N ASP A 27 -1.89 6.73 7.39
CA ASP A 27 -2.86 5.93 8.15
C ASP A 27 -4.23 6.63 8.27
N ASN A 28 -4.25 7.93 8.55
CA ASN A 28 -5.49 8.71 8.66
C ASN A 28 -6.21 8.82 7.31
N ALA A 29 -5.48 9.07 6.23
CA ALA A 29 -6.03 9.12 4.88
C ALA A 29 -6.57 7.75 4.44
N ALA A 30 -5.84 6.66 4.68
CA ALA A 30 -6.29 5.30 4.40
C ALA A 30 -7.57 4.95 5.19
N ASN A 31 -7.64 5.30 6.49
CA ASN A 31 -8.85 5.09 7.30
C ASN A 31 -10.05 5.90 6.77
N SER A 32 -9.84 7.17 6.43
CA SER A 32 -10.87 8.03 5.82
C SER A 32 -11.38 7.45 4.50
N PHE A 33 -10.44 6.99 3.66
CA PHE A 33 -10.73 6.35 2.40
C PHE A 33 -11.52 5.06 2.59
N ALA A 34 -11.10 4.22 3.54
CA ALA A 34 -11.77 2.99 3.92
C ALA A 34 -13.19 3.23 4.44
N ASP A 35 -13.49 4.39 5.03
CA ASP A 35 -14.84 4.77 5.46
C ASP A 35 -15.76 5.21 4.31
N GLY A 36 -15.22 5.56 3.15
CA GLY A 36 -16.00 6.02 2.00
C GLY A 36 -16.06 7.54 1.87
N ASN A 37 -15.15 8.25 2.52
CA ASN A 37 -15.22 9.70 2.68
C ASN A 37 -14.77 10.49 1.43
N ALA A 38 -14.15 9.85 0.43
CA ALA A 38 -13.75 10.56 -0.79
C ALA A 38 -14.97 11.06 -1.61
N LYS A 39 -15.00 12.37 -1.84
CA LYS A 39 -16.04 13.12 -2.55
C LYS A 39 -15.57 13.61 -3.90
N THR A 40 -14.27 13.78 -4.09
CA THR A 40 -13.65 14.28 -5.32
C THR A 40 -12.66 13.27 -5.91
N GLY A 41 -12.28 13.49 -7.17
CA GLY A 41 -11.24 12.69 -7.80
C GLY A 41 -9.90 12.83 -7.09
N GLU A 42 -9.58 14.00 -6.53
CA GLU A 42 -8.37 14.28 -5.76
C GLU A 42 -8.38 13.59 -4.39
N GLU A 43 -9.51 13.59 -3.67
CA GLU A 43 -9.61 12.82 -2.41
C GLU A 43 -9.51 11.30 -2.66
N TYR A 44 -10.02 10.81 -3.79
CA TYR A 44 -9.81 9.41 -4.21
C TYR A 44 -8.35 9.13 -4.54
N PHE A 45 -7.72 10.10 -5.21
CA PHE A 45 -6.29 10.39 -5.21
C PHE A 45 -5.55 9.94 -3.96
N SER A 46 -5.65 10.82 -2.96
CA SER A 46 -4.96 10.74 -1.68
C SER A 46 -5.23 9.42 -0.97
N GLY A 47 -6.48 8.97 -0.96
CA GLY A 47 -6.84 7.71 -0.31
C GLY A 47 -6.24 6.48 -0.98
N LEU A 48 -6.24 6.42 -2.31
CA LEU A 48 -5.63 5.32 -3.06
C LEU A 48 -4.11 5.31 -2.90
N LEU A 49 -3.48 6.49 -2.94
CA LEU A 49 -2.05 6.65 -2.66
C LEU A 49 -1.71 6.17 -1.26
N ALA A 50 -2.49 6.55 -0.24
CA ALA A 50 -2.24 6.14 1.14
C ALA A 50 -2.34 4.64 1.36
N GLU A 51 -3.34 3.98 0.77
CA GLU A 51 -3.46 2.52 0.81
C GLU A 51 -2.25 1.82 0.17
N VAL A 52 -1.73 2.35 -0.96
CA VAL A 52 -0.54 1.80 -1.62
C VAL A 52 0.71 2.01 -0.78
N ILE A 53 0.92 3.21 -0.23
CA ILE A 53 2.08 3.52 0.62
C ILE A 53 2.07 2.66 1.89
N ASN A 54 0.92 2.49 2.55
CA ASN A 54 0.83 1.63 3.73
C ASN A 54 1.17 0.16 3.41
N VAL A 55 0.82 -0.32 2.22
CA VAL A 55 1.23 -1.66 1.77
C VAL A 55 2.72 -1.72 1.46
N ASP A 56 3.29 -0.72 0.78
CA ASP A 56 4.72 -0.65 0.44
C ASP A 56 5.58 -0.59 1.70
N VAL A 57 5.23 0.29 2.65
CA VAL A 57 5.89 0.37 3.97
C VAL A 57 5.89 -0.98 4.67
N LYS A 58 4.72 -1.62 4.76
CA LYS A 58 4.61 -2.92 5.45
C LYS A 58 5.32 -4.05 4.71
N TYR A 59 5.41 -3.97 3.38
CA TYR A 59 6.18 -4.90 2.58
C TYR A 59 7.68 -4.68 2.81
N ARG A 60 8.19 -3.46 2.77
CA ARG A 60 9.62 -3.19 2.99
C ARG A 60 10.10 -3.42 4.41
N GLU A 61 9.21 -3.36 5.40
CA GLU A 61 9.54 -3.77 6.77
C GLU A 61 10.13 -5.19 6.84
N MET A 62 9.72 -6.12 5.96
CA MET A 62 10.35 -7.46 5.96
C MET A 62 11.82 -7.43 5.53
N GLU A 63 12.24 -6.48 4.68
CA GLU A 63 13.62 -6.32 4.25
C GLU A 63 14.48 -5.73 5.38
N GLU A 64 13.93 -4.79 6.16
CA GLU A 64 14.61 -4.27 7.35
C GLU A 64 14.73 -5.33 8.45
N LEU A 65 13.69 -6.15 8.65
CA LEU A 65 13.73 -7.28 9.58
C LEU A 65 14.76 -8.34 9.16
N ASP A 66 14.91 -8.61 7.86
CA ASP A 66 15.96 -9.48 7.30
C ASP A 66 17.36 -8.92 7.61
N GLN A 67 17.59 -7.63 7.33
CA GLN A 67 18.87 -6.96 7.65
C GLN A 67 19.23 -6.99 9.14
N MET A 68 18.23 -7.08 10.02
CA MET A 68 18.39 -7.15 11.47
C MET A 68 18.56 -8.59 12.00
N ASP A 69 18.60 -9.60 11.15
CA ASP A 69 18.52 -11.03 11.51
C ASP A 69 17.31 -11.30 12.45
N ALA A 70 16.19 -10.61 12.21
CA ALA A 70 15.00 -10.74 13.04
C ALA A 70 14.43 -12.17 12.96
N SER A 71 13.61 -12.55 13.94
CA SER A 71 13.09 -13.90 13.96
C SER A 71 12.15 -14.18 12.77
N GLU A 72 12.12 -15.42 12.29
CA GLU A 72 11.15 -15.90 11.28
C GLU A 72 9.71 -15.50 11.63
N LYS A 73 9.41 -15.45 12.94
CA LYS A 73 8.09 -15.04 13.45
C LYS A 73 7.81 -13.56 13.21
N GLU A 74 8.78 -12.68 13.42
CA GLU A 74 8.64 -11.24 13.19
C GLU A 74 8.48 -10.95 11.71
N ILE A 75 9.32 -11.56 10.86
CA ILE A 75 9.22 -11.45 9.40
C ILE A 75 7.83 -11.90 8.93
N ASN A 76 7.36 -13.07 9.37
CA ASN A 76 6.02 -13.54 9.00
C ASN A 76 4.88 -12.65 9.52
N ALA A 77 5.07 -11.97 10.66
CA ALA A 77 4.07 -11.05 11.20
C ALA A 77 3.96 -9.76 10.35
N ALA A 78 5.08 -9.23 9.85
CA ALA A 78 5.08 -8.14 8.88
C ALA A 78 4.37 -8.56 7.58
N LEU A 79 4.70 -9.74 7.06
CA LEU A 79 4.06 -10.31 5.86
C LEU A 79 2.55 -10.58 6.05
N ASP A 80 2.12 -11.05 7.23
CA ASP A 80 0.70 -11.18 7.57
C ASP A 80 0.00 -9.82 7.56
N SER A 81 0.62 -8.81 8.15
CA SER A 81 0.10 -7.46 8.22
C SER A 81 -0.03 -6.82 6.83
N CYS A 82 0.96 -6.99 5.96
CA CYS A 82 0.91 -6.54 4.56
C CYS A 82 -0.30 -7.14 3.82
N ILE A 83 -0.54 -8.45 3.96
CA ILE A 83 -1.72 -9.12 3.36
C ILE A 83 -3.03 -8.56 3.94
N ILE A 84 -3.09 -8.28 5.25
CA ILE A 84 -4.29 -7.72 5.89
C ILE A 84 -4.59 -6.33 5.32
N ILE A 85 -3.59 -5.44 5.27
CA ILE A 85 -3.73 -4.08 4.74
C ILE A 85 -4.20 -4.13 3.28
N MET A 86 -3.59 -4.95 2.42
CA MET A 86 -4.04 -5.10 1.03
C MET A 86 -5.50 -5.57 0.93
N ASN A 87 -5.93 -6.51 1.77
CA ASN A 87 -7.32 -6.97 1.75
C ASN A 87 -8.30 -5.88 2.19
N ASP A 88 -7.92 -5.03 3.13
CA ASP A 88 -8.73 -3.90 3.57
C ASP A 88 -8.75 -2.78 2.52
N ALA A 89 -7.61 -2.47 1.88
CA ALA A 89 -7.51 -1.56 0.74
C ALA A 89 -8.43 -1.99 -0.42
N ARG A 90 -8.46 -3.29 -0.76
CA ARG A 90 -9.38 -3.82 -1.78
C ARG A 90 -10.85 -3.61 -1.40
N LYS A 91 -11.21 -3.72 -0.12
CA LYS A 91 -12.58 -3.41 0.36
C LYS A 91 -12.87 -1.91 0.27
N ALA A 92 -11.91 -1.05 0.62
CA ALA A 92 -12.02 0.39 0.50
C ALA A 92 -12.26 0.81 -0.95
N LEU A 93 -11.42 0.34 -1.87
CA LEU A 93 -11.55 0.56 -3.32
C LEU A 93 -12.94 0.18 -3.86
N ASN A 94 -13.53 -0.92 -3.37
CA ASN A 94 -14.86 -1.36 -3.80
C ASN A 94 -15.96 -0.33 -3.50
N LYS A 95 -15.83 0.50 -2.46
CA LYS A 95 -16.82 1.54 -2.11
C LYS A 95 -16.96 2.60 -3.20
N TYR A 96 -15.93 2.78 -4.04
CA TYR A 96 -15.87 3.84 -5.04
C TYR A 96 -16.15 3.37 -6.47
N LYS A 97 -16.48 2.09 -6.68
CA LYS A 97 -16.73 1.52 -8.02
C LYS A 97 -17.84 2.22 -8.82
N SER A 98 -18.79 2.87 -8.16
CA SER A 98 -19.89 3.59 -8.78
C SER A 98 -19.59 5.06 -9.10
N LYS A 99 -18.45 5.60 -8.65
CA LYS A 99 -18.06 6.99 -8.87
C LYS A 99 -17.64 7.21 -10.32
N ASP A 100 -17.98 8.37 -10.87
CA ASP A 100 -17.81 8.73 -12.28
C ASP A 100 -16.63 9.69 -12.52
N TRP A 101 -15.70 9.79 -11.57
CA TRP A 101 -14.47 10.56 -11.75
C TRP A 101 -13.67 10.05 -12.96
N PRO A 102 -13.17 10.94 -13.83
CA PRO A 102 -12.35 10.58 -14.99
C PRO A 102 -11.24 9.58 -14.65
N ASN A 103 -11.09 8.55 -15.47
CA ASN A 103 -10.05 7.50 -15.36
C ASN A 103 -10.05 6.69 -14.04
N ARG A 104 -11.05 6.85 -13.16
CA ARG A 104 -11.11 6.15 -11.87
C ARG A 104 -11.14 4.64 -12.01
N ALA A 105 -11.87 4.10 -13.00
CA ALA A 105 -11.95 2.65 -13.21
C ALA A 105 -10.60 2.06 -13.61
N GLU A 106 -9.88 2.73 -14.51
CA GLU A 106 -8.55 2.28 -14.95
C GLU A 106 -7.53 2.38 -13.81
N PHE A 107 -7.55 3.46 -13.02
CA PHE A 107 -6.68 3.58 -11.87
C PHE A 107 -6.96 2.51 -10.80
N HIS A 108 -8.25 2.25 -10.55
CA HIS A 108 -8.69 1.19 -9.64
C HIS A 108 -8.14 -0.17 -10.08
N ASP A 109 -8.31 -0.53 -11.35
CA ASP A 109 -7.88 -1.82 -11.87
C ASP A 109 -6.34 -1.95 -11.82
N LEU A 110 -5.61 -0.87 -12.13
CA LEU A 110 -4.16 -0.84 -12.04
C LEU A 110 -3.65 -0.96 -10.60
N THR A 111 -4.34 -0.36 -9.62
CA THR A 111 -4.03 -0.56 -8.19
C THR A 111 -4.29 -2.00 -7.75
N LEU A 112 -5.35 -2.64 -8.26
CA LEU A 112 -5.59 -4.07 -7.98
C LEU A 112 -4.48 -4.95 -8.58
N GLU A 113 -4.01 -4.63 -9.78
CA GLU A 113 -2.86 -5.31 -10.42
C GLU A 113 -1.58 -5.13 -9.59
N TRP A 114 -1.34 -3.92 -9.06
CA TRP A 114 -0.22 -3.64 -8.16
C TRP A 114 -0.29 -4.48 -6.88
N PHE A 115 -1.46 -4.53 -6.22
CA PHE A 115 -1.66 -5.38 -5.04
C PHE A 115 -1.49 -6.88 -5.37
N ASP A 116 -1.95 -7.35 -6.53
CA ASP A 116 -1.74 -8.73 -6.96
C ASP A 116 -0.25 -9.06 -7.12
N GLY A 117 0.55 -8.09 -7.59
CA GLY A 117 2.00 -8.18 -7.68
C GLY A 117 2.66 -8.38 -6.32
N ILE A 118 2.41 -7.48 -5.36
CA ILE A 118 2.92 -7.60 -3.98
C ILE A 118 2.45 -8.90 -3.33
N GLU A 119 1.15 -9.21 -3.42
CA GLU A 119 0.57 -10.42 -2.83
C GLU A 119 1.21 -11.70 -3.38
N ASN A 120 1.53 -11.72 -4.68
CA ASN A 120 2.26 -12.81 -5.31
C ASN A 120 3.69 -12.91 -4.76
N MET A 121 4.40 -11.80 -4.62
CA MET A 121 5.75 -11.77 -4.06
C MET A 121 5.77 -12.29 -2.61
N VAL A 122 4.86 -11.80 -1.78
CA VAL A 122 4.70 -12.21 -0.38
C VAL A 122 4.45 -13.71 -0.27
N LYS A 123 3.50 -14.23 -1.04
CA LYS A 123 3.04 -15.62 -0.90
C LYS A 123 3.99 -16.64 -1.51
N LYS A 124 4.58 -16.34 -2.66
CA LYS A 124 5.42 -17.29 -3.40
C LYS A 124 6.88 -17.27 -2.95
N TYR A 125 7.39 -16.13 -2.50
CA TYR A 125 8.81 -15.96 -2.24
C TYR A 125 9.10 -15.56 -0.80
N ALA A 126 8.62 -14.39 -0.35
CA ALA A 126 8.99 -13.85 0.96
C ALA A 126 8.62 -14.79 2.13
N ARG A 127 7.42 -15.36 2.14
CA ARG A 127 7.01 -16.29 3.20
C ARG A 127 7.86 -17.58 3.24
N PRO A 128 8.07 -18.29 2.12
CA PRO A 128 9.01 -19.41 2.12
C PRO A 128 10.44 -19.02 2.51
N LEU A 129 10.88 -17.81 2.18
CA LEU A 129 12.21 -17.30 2.52
C LEU A 129 12.32 -16.79 3.96
N ALA A 130 11.22 -16.55 4.69
CA ALA A 130 11.25 -15.96 6.02
C ALA A 130 12.15 -16.71 7.04
N LYS A 131 12.27 -18.03 6.89
CA LYS A 131 13.20 -18.82 7.70
C LYS A 131 14.65 -18.57 7.30
N ALA A 132 14.92 -18.48 6.01
CA ALA A 132 16.24 -18.15 5.48
C ALA A 132 16.68 -16.76 5.95
N MET A 133 15.81 -15.76 5.79
CA MET A 133 16.00 -14.37 6.22
C MET A 133 16.18 -14.17 7.74
N SER A 134 15.91 -15.20 8.54
CA SER A 134 16.12 -15.14 9.99
C SER A 134 17.51 -15.60 10.45
N LYS A 135 18.41 -15.85 9.50
CA LYS A 135 19.79 -16.32 9.71
C LYS A 135 20.70 -15.69 8.66
N ALA A 136 21.99 -15.62 8.98
CA ALA A 136 23.01 -15.12 8.06
C ALA A 136 23.03 -15.89 6.73
N ASP A 137 23.30 -15.17 5.64
CA ASP A 137 23.32 -15.68 4.27
C ASP A 137 24.17 -16.96 4.12
N ASP A 138 25.32 -17.04 4.81
CA ASP A 138 26.22 -18.19 4.70
C ASP A 138 25.66 -19.50 5.28
N GLU A 139 24.53 -19.42 5.99
CA GLU A 139 23.75 -20.56 6.46
C GLU A 139 22.60 -20.95 5.51
N TRP A 140 22.41 -20.24 4.39
CA TRP A 140 21.37 -20.54 3.41
C TRP A 140 21.74 -21.75 2.56
N SER A 141 20.73 -22.54 2.22
CA SER A 141 20.85 -23.66 1.30
C SER A 141 20.79 -23.20 -0.16
N ASP A 142 21.31 -24.02 -1.08
CA ASP A 142 21.23 -23.75 -2.52
C ASP A 142 19.78 -23.53 -3.00
N ASP A 143 18.82 -24.26 -2.43
CA ASP A 143 17.38 -24.11 -2.76
C ASP A 143 16.82 -22.76 -2.26
N GLU A 144 17.27 -22.28 -1.08
CA GLU A 144 16.87 -20.97 -0.55
C GLU A 144 17.45 -19.83 -1.42
N TYR A 145 18.71 -19.95 -1.86
CA TYR A 145 19.31 -18.99 -2.79
C TYR A 145 18.61 -18.97 -4.15
N ALA A 146 18.31 -20.14 -4.72
CA ALA A 146 17.58 -20.21 -5.99
C ALA A 146 16.20 -19.54 -5.90
N LEU A 147 15.48 -19.74 -4.78
CA LEU A 147 14.19 -19.09 -4.56
C LEU A 147 14.32 -17.57 -4.41
N TYR A 148 15.40 -17.08 -3.80
CA TYR A 148 15.70 -15.66 -3.71
C TYR A 148 16.03 -15.05 -5.08
N GLU A 149 16.78 -15.75 -5.93
CA GLU A 149 17.00 -15.32 -7.33
C GLU A 149 15.68 -15.24 -8.12
N GLU A 150 14.80 -16.24 -7.99
CA GLU A 150 13.46 -16.20 -8.59
C GLU A 150 12.61 -15.02 -8.06
N TRP A 151 12.76 -14.68 -6.77
CA TRP A 151 12.09 -13.51 -6.20
C TRP A 151 12.59 -12.21 -6.84
N GLN A 152 13.90 -12.05 -7.05
CA GLN A 152 14.46 -10.88 -7.72
C GLN A 152 13.96 -10.75 -9.17
N GLU A 153 13.85 -11.87 -9.89
CA GLU A 153 13.25 -11.88 -11.23
C GLU A 153 11.78 -11.44 -11.18
N ALA A 154 10.98 -11.99 -10.26
CA ALA A 154 9.59 -11.59 -10.09
C ALA A 154 9.43 -10.13 -9.65
N TYR A 155 10.35 -9.60 -8.83
CA TYR A 155 10.38 -8.20 -8.45
C TYR A 155 10.63 -7.30 -9.66
N ASN A 156 11.57 -7.68 -10.55
CA ASN A 156 11.79 -6.94 -11.80
C ASN A 156 10.56 -6.90 -12.70
N GLU A 157 9.78 -8.00 -12.77
CA GLU A 157 8.50 -7.99 -13.49
C GLU A 157 7.48 -7.07 -12.82
N PHE A 158 7.42 -7.08 -11.48
CA PHE A 158 6.55 -6.19 -10.72
C PHE A 158 6.89 -4.70 -10.94
N LEU A 159 8.16 -4.34 -11.11
CA LEU A 159 8.57 -2.96 -11.42
C LEU A 159 7.91 -2.40 -12.70
N GLU A 160 7.51 -3.26 -13.65
CA GLU A 160 6.74 -2.81 -14.82
C GLU A 160 5.29 -2.44 -14.48
N VAL A 161 4.70 -3.12 -13.48
CA VAL A 161 3.37 -2.77 -12.93
C VAL A 161 3.49 -1.46 -12.16
N ASP A 162 4.48 -1.34 -11.29
CA ASP A 162 4.74 -0.15 -10.50
C ASP A 162 4.98 1.09 -11.37
N ALA A 163 5.86 1.00 -12.37
CA ALA A 163 6.12 2.10 -13.29
C ALA A 163 4.87 2.56 -14.05
N ARG A 164 4.00 1.61 -14.44
CA ARG A 164 2.69 1.95 -15.05
C ARG A 164 1.80 2.66 -14.05
N TRP A 165 1.73 2.18 -12.81
CA TRP A 165 0.93 2.77 -11.74
C TRP A 165 1.37 4.20 -11.43
N VAL A 166 2.67 4.42 -11.25
CA VAL A 166 3.28 5.75 -11.03
C VAL A 166 3.00 6.69 -12.20
N ALA A 167 3.23 6.24 -13.43
CA ALA A 167 2.95 7.07 -14.62
C ALA A 167 1.45 7.44 -14.75
N PHE A 168 0.56 6.54 -14.33
CA PHE A 168 -0.87 6.77 -14.37
C PHE A 168 -1.34 7.84 -13.39
N GLN A 169 -0.63 8.07 -12.28
CA GLN A 169 -0.95 9.14 -11.31
C GLN A 169 -1.06 10.50 -12.00
N HIS A 170 -0.09 10.85 -12.85
CA HIS A 170 -0.10 12.11 -13.60
C HIS A 170 -1.26 12.18 -14.59
N THR A 171 -1.58 11.06 -15.24
CA THR A 171 -2.72 10.96 -16.17
C THR A 171 -4.04 11.19 -15.44
N TYR A 172 -4.21 10.57 -14.27
CA TYR A 172 -5.39 10.71 -13.44
C TYR A 172 -5.52 12.13 -12.86
N ALA A 173 -4.43 12.70 -12.32
CA ALA A 173 -4.40 14.05 -11.79
C ALA A 173 -4.79 15.10 -12.84
N SER A 174 -4.18 15.01 -14.02
CA SER A 174 -4.51 15.91 -15.14
C SER A 174 -5.97 15.78 -15.58
N ALA A 175 -6.55 14.58 -15.58
CA ALA A 175 -7.94 14.36 -15.97
C ALA A 175 -8.94 14.89 -14.94
N ASN A 176 -8.54 14.99 -13.68
CA ASN A 176 -9.37 15.43 -12.55
C ASN A 176 -9.08 16.88 -12.12
N GLY A 177 -8.15 17.57 -12.78
CA GLY A 177 -7.92 19.00 -12.60
C GLY A 177 -7.11 19.39 -11.36
N PHE A 178 -6.33 18.46 -10.81
CA PHE A 178 -5.39 18.71 -9.71
C PHE A 178 -3.94 18.47 -10.15
N SER A 179 -2.99 18.95 -9.34
CA SER A 179 -1.55 18.80 -9.62
C SER A 179 -0.90 17.96 -8.54
N LEU A 180 0.03 17.10 -8.94
CA LEU A 180 0.85 16.34 -8.00
C LEU A 180 1.96 17.22 -7.45
N SER A 181 2.34 16.96 -6.20
CA SER A 181 3.58 17.52 -5.64
C SER A 181 4.79 17.07 -6.47
N SER A 182 5.82 17.90 -6.50
CA SER A 182 7.14 17.54 -7.05
C SER A 182 8.01 16.80 -6.03
N GLU A 183 7.58 16.73 -4.78
CA GLU A 183 8.29 16.05 -3.70
C GLU A 183 8.04 14.53 -3.80
N THR A 184 9.12 13.78 -3.71
CA THR A 184 9.08 12.32 -3.61
C THR A 184 8.81 11.91 -2.18
N ILE A 185 7.91 10.94 -1.99
CA ILE A 185 7.67 10.31 -0.69
C ILE A 185 8.91 9.47 -0.35
N ASP A 186 9.47 9.71 0.84
CA ASP A 186 10.59 8.94 1.37
C ASP A 186 10.04 7.70 2.09
N VAL A 187 9.81 6.63 1.34
CA VAL A 187 9.23 5.39 1.89
C VAL A 187 10.15 4.75 2.92
N ASP A 188 11.46 4.90 2.78
CA ASP A 188 12.42 4.32 3.73
C ASP A 188 12.30 5.01 5.10
N ALA A 189 12.14 6.34 5.12
CA ALA A 189 11.83 7.06 6.36
C ALA A 189 10.50 6.62 6.98
N LEU A 190 9.46 6.34 6.18
CA LEU A 190 8.17 5.84 6.68
C LEU A 190 8.28 4.43 7.28
N VAL A 191 9.14 3.56 6.73
CA VAL A 191 9.43 2.24 7.31
C VAL A 191 10.10 2.40 8.67
N GLU A 192 11.13 3.25 8.77
CA GLU A 192 11.80 3.53 10.05
C GLU A 192 10.82 4.06 11.11
N GLU A 193 9.94 4.99 10.72
CA GLU A 193 8.91 5.54 11.61
C GLU A 193 7.91 4.48 12.08
N ASP A 194 7.44 3.60 11.18
CA ASP A 194 6.46 2.57 11.54
C ASP A 194 7.06 1.52 12.47
N MET A 195 8.31 1.11 12.24
CA MET A 195 9.03 0.17 13.11
C MET A 195 9.36 0.75 14.50
N ALA A 196 9.37 2.08 14.66
CA ALA A 196 9.66 2.75 15.93
C ALA A 196 8.45 2.91 16.86
N LYS A 197 7.23 2.58 16.41
CA LYS A 197 5.97 2.70 17.17
C LYS A 197 5.82 1.61 18.25
#